data_AF-A0A7Y9S025-F1
#
_entry.id   AF-A0A7Y9S025-F1
#
_cell.length_a   1.000
_cell.length_b   1.000
_cell.length_c   1.000
_cell.angle_alpha   90.00
_cell.angle_beta   90.00
_cell.angle_gamma   90.00
#
_symmetry.space_group_name_H-M   'P 1'
#
loop_
_entity.id
_entity.type
_entity.pdbx_description
1 polymer ?
#
loop_
_entity_poly.entity_id
_entity_poly.type
_entity_poly.pdbx_seq_one_letter_code
_entity_poly.pdbx_strand_id
1 'polypeptide(L)' 'MIDGETVVAGPGESIDVPTGAAHRITNEHSEALVISEVQHGAYTGEDDICRLEDDYGRRDEAIAV' A
#
# COMPACT_ATOMS: atom_id res chain seq x y z
N MET A 1 -3.91 5.70 5.18
CA MET A 1 -4.85 6.49 4.37
C MET A 1 -5.43 5.57 3.30
N ILE A 2 -6.74 5.61 3.08
CA ILE A 2 -7.45 4.88 2.03
C ILE A 2 -8.39 5.88 1.36
N ASP A 3 -8.24 6.09 0.06
CA ASP A 3 -9.04 7.05 -0.74
C ASP A 3 -9.14 8.45 -0.11
N GLY A 4 -8.03 8.94 0.44
CA GLY A 4 -7.94 10.24 1.09
C GLY A 4 -8.40 10.28 2.55
N GLU A 5 -8.99 9.20 3.07
CA GLU A 5 -9.40 9.12 4.48
C GLU A 5 -8.30 8.51 5.35
N THR A 6 -8.06 9.13 6.51
CA THR A 6 -7.11 8.60 7.50
C THR A 6 -7.79 7.58 8.39
N VAL A 7 -7.22 6.38 8.42
CA VAL A 7 -7.59 5.29 9.33
C VAL A 7 -6.37 4.96 10.18
N VAL A 8 -6.57 4.81 11.49
CA VAL A 8 -5.53 4.47 12.46
C VAL A 8 -5.71 3.01 12.87
N ALA A 9 -4.63 2.24 12.85
CA ALA A 9 -4.60 0.84 13.27
C ALA A 9 -3.44 0.61 14.24
N GLY A 10 -3.70 -0.13 15.30
CA GLY A 10 -2.74 -0.58 16.30
C GLY A 10 -2.20 -1.98 16.05
N PRO A 11 -1.27 -2.45 16.91
CA PRO A 11 -0.72 -3.79 16.80
C PRO A 11 -1.79 -4.89 16.86
N GLY A 12 -1.77 -5.79 15.87
CA GLY A 12 -2.74 -6.90 15.75
C GLY A 12 -4.06 -6.53 15.09
N GLU A 13 -4.28 -5.27 14.75
CA GLU A 13 -5.44 -4.83 13.97
C GLU A 13 -5.18 -5.00 12.48
N SER A 14 -6.25 -5.20 11.71
CA SER A 14 -6.20 -5.34 10.26
C SER A 14 -7.09 -4.30 9.60
N ILE A 15 -6.67 -3.83 8.44
CA ILE A 15 -7.45 -2.93 7.60
C ILE A 15 -7.63 -3.61 6.25
N ASP A 16 -8.88 -3.73 5.81
CA ASP A 16 -9.20 -4.18 4.46
C ASP A 16 -9.06 -3.01 3.48
N VAL A 17 -8.23 -3.20 2.45
CA VAL A 17 -8.07 -2.23 1.37
C VAL A 17 -8.91 -2.71 0.17
N PRO A 18 -9.94 -1.95 -0.25
CA PRO A 18 -10.73 -2.32 -1.42
C PRO A 18 -9.90 -2.35 -2.70
N THR A 19 -10.29 -3.19 -3.66
CA THR A 19 -9.67 -3.22 -4.98
C THR A 19 -9.75 -1.86 -5.66
N GLY A 20 -8.60 -1.37 -6.14
CA GLY A 20 -8.47 -0.07 -6.81
C GLY A 20 -8.41 1.14 -5.87
N ALA A 21 -8.56 0.95 -4.56
CA ALA A 21 -8.44 2.05 -3.60
C ALA A 21 -6.99 2.53 -3.50
N ALA A 22 -6.78 3.83 -3.64
CA ALA A 22 -5.48 4.44 -3.42
C ALA A 22 -5.19 4.40 -1.92
N HIS A 23 -4.05 3.83 -1.54
CA HIS A 23 -3.70 3.69 -0.13
C HIS A 23 -2.22 3.98 0.13
N ARG A 24 -1.95 4.50 1.33
CA ARG A 24 -0.60 4.79 1.82
C ARG A 24 -0.56 4.53 3.32
N ILE A 25 0.51 3.87 3.77
CA ILE A 25 0.79 3.65 5.19
C ILE A 25 1.86 4.66 5.63
N THR A 26 1.65 5.25 6.81
CA THR A 26 2.62 6.12 7.47
C THR A 26 2.85 5.59 8.87
N ASN A 27 4.11 5.46 9.28
CA ASN A 27 4.46 5.18 10.67
C ASN A 27 4.69 6.51 11.41
N GLU A 28 3.80 6.87 12.32
CA GLU A 28 3.91 8.10 13.13
C GLU A 28 4.76 7.91 14.40
N HIS A 29 5.29 6.71 14.61
CA HIS A 29 6.07 6.35 15.80
C HIS A 29 7.55 6.18 15.48
N SER A 30 8.37 6.21 16.54
CA SER A 30 9.82 6.03 16.44
C SER A 30 10.23 4.56 16.26
N GLU A 31 9.37 3.65 16.69
CA GLU A 31 9.56 2.22 16.66
C GLU A 31 9.36 1.68 15.24
N ALA A 32 10.08 0.61 14.90
CA ALA A 32 9.95 -0.02 13.59
C ALA A 32 8.55 -0.63 13.43
N LEU A 33 7.83 -0.19 12.39
CA LEU A 33 6.56 -0.78 11.99
C LEU A 33 6.84 -2.08 11.22
N VAL A 34 6.23 -3.17 11.68
CA VAL A 34 6.23 -4.47 10.99
C VAL A 34 4.80 -4.75 10.54
N ILE A 35 4.62 -5.02 9.25
CA ILE A 35 3.32 -5.35 8.66
C ILE A 35 3.38 -6.70 7.97
N SER A 36 2.21 -7.33 7.85
CA SER A 36 1.98 -8.44 6.93
C SER A 36 0.89 -8.03 5.97
N GLU A 37 1.21 -7.94 4.70
CA GLU A 37 0.25 -7.66 3.63
C GLU A 37 -0.17 -8.98 2.98
N VAL A 38 -1.47 -9.16 2.79
CA VAL A 38 -2.02 -10.33 2.12
C VAL A 38 -2.90 -9.87 0.98
N GLN A 39 -2.54 -10.25 -0.24
CA GLN A 39 -3.35 -9.99 -1.42
C GLN A 39 -4.30 -11.17 -1.67
N HIS A 40 -5.57 -10.88 -1.89
CA HIS A 40 -6.60 -11.88 -2.15
C HIS A 40 -7.16 -11.70 -3.55
N GLY A 41 -7.12 -12.75 -4.37
CA GLY A 41 -7.65 -12.70 -5.72
C GLY A 41 -7.20 -13.90 -6.56
N ALA A 42 -7.76 -14.03 -7.76
CA ALA A 42 -7.30 -15.02 -8.73
C ALA A 42 -5.96 -14.64 -9.37
N TYR A 43 -5.59 -13.36 -9.30
CA TYR A 43 -4.35 -12.80 -9.81
C TYR A 43 -3.79 -11.79 -8.81
N THR A 44 -2.49 -11.88 -8.54
CA THR A 44 -1.77 -11.01 -7.58
C THR A 44 -0.37 -10.69 -8.14
N GLY A 45 -0.28 -10.51 -9.46
CA GLY A 45 0.96 -10.10 -10.12
C GLY A 45 1.26 -8.63 -9.86
N GLU A 46 2.55 -8.26 -9.89
CA GLU A 46 2.97 -6.88 -9.63
C GLU A 46 2.64 -5.91 -10.79
N ASP A 47 2.34 -6.42 -11.98
CA ASP A 47 1.96 -5.65 -13.16
C ASP A 47 0.56 -5.01 -13.06
N ASP A 48 -0.26 -5.46 -12.11
CA ASP A 48 -1.56 -4.83 -11.78
C ASP A 48 -1.43 -3.74 -10.68
N ILE A 49 -0.21 -3.45 -10.24
CA ILE A 49 0.05 -2.43 -9.22
C ILE A 49 0.35 -1.09 -9.89
N CYS A 50 -0.59 -0.16 -9.77
CA CYS A 50 -0.38 1.23 -10.19
C CYS A 50 0.29 2.02 -9.06
N ARG A 51 1.53 2.48 -9.26
CA ARG A 51 2.23 3.35 -8.31
C ARG A 51 1.94 4.81 -8.62
N LEU A 52 1.24 5.50 -7.72
CA LEU A 52 0.85 6.91 -7.89
C LEU A 52 1.97 7.88 -7.52
N GLU A 53 2.71 7.54 -6.46
CA GLU A 53 3.85 8.30 -5.95
C GLU A 53 4.91 7.31 -5.46
N ASP A 54 6.18 7.69 -5.57
CA ASP A 54 7.26 6.86 -5.05
C ASP A 54 8.42 7.72 -4.51
N ASP A 55 8.38 7.92 -3.20
CA ASP A 55 9.40 8.69 -2.47
C ASP A 55 10.75 7.95 -2.38
N TYR A 56 10.76 6.65 -2.69
CA TYR A 56 11.93 5.78 -2.51
C TYR A 56 12.69 5.51 -3.81
N GLY A 57 12.23 6.06 -4.94
CA GLY A 57 12.92 5.94 -6.23
C GLY A 57 13.06 4.51 -6.76
N ARG A 58 12.15 3.63 -6.36
CA ARG A 58 11.88 2.29 -6.90
C ARG A 58 11.31 2.43 -8.31
N ARG A 59 12.15 2.89 -9.23
CA ARG A 59 11.83 2.86 -10.66
C ARG A 59 11.81 1.41 -11.12
N ASP A 60 10.65 0.93 -11.51
CA ASP A 60 10.55 -0.12 -12.52
C ASP A 60 10.50 0.58 -13.89
N GLU A 61 11.30 0.09 -14.84
CA GLU A 61 11.19 0.44 -16.26
C GLU A 61 9.86 -0.10 -16.82
N ALA A 62 8.76 0.61 -16.59
CA ALA A 62 7.50 0.55 -17.34
C ALA A 62 6.64 1.69 -16.77
N ILE A 63 6.16 2.68 -17.52
CA ILE A 63 5.67 2.66 -18.89
C ILE A 63 5.97 4.04 -19.52
N ALA A 64 6.64 4.03 -20.67
CA ALA A 64 6.52 5.12 -21.63
C ALA A 64 5.14 5.02 -22.29
N VAL A 65 4.23 5.96 -22.01
CA VAL A 65 3.11 6.31 -22.88
C VAL A 65 3.18 7.79 -23.17
#